data_AF-A0A4V1M6F6-F1
#
_entry.id   AF-A0A4V1M6F6-F1
#
_cell.length_a   1.000
_cell.length_b   1.000
_cell.length_c   1.000
_cell.angle_alpha   90.00
_cell.angle_beta   90.00
_cell.angle_gamma   90.00
#
_symmetry.space_group_name_H-M   'P 1'
#
loop_
_entity.id
_entity.type
_entity.pdbx_description
1 polymer ?
#
loop_
_entity_poly.entity_id
_entity_poly.type
_entity_poly.pdbx_seq_one_letter_code
_entity_poly.pdbx_strand_id
1 'polypeptide(L)'
;MFRSWIAAACLLTGVAAGATEPPATEFGQDVQLATFVVQGKPLSISIHARTKGDRRYAEKFADEVVEIAYETLGDSPGKGLVIVGAKGEPHPVLLMRKFIAWSEAGRIDPGLAPAAAQMKAALGHVQDKFKIDDQESARMGITFDTFMPAMPMPLVGPASPLYQFAWAEGFDDARIERRLQRLTLAELERDQLTRYDWVFYLPPRSATGPVLKELMDKAMKGQKMGVLKRAAVKSAVFTFKPVINKAVEAMRSGFLFATILRAEGTYSEDDIDHLTRAYARELMPDLKPGSGDEKRRALAAIEQQKIANAEYAKDPFVKPDRLATFDPLAYAAFEGEYTDKPPETTHRFVRAGETFHWNFHRDKDPRVFYPAGDRLLVNQEGTMTIRFLVDESGRVTGVEERWVRRRQTVPRKS
;
A
#
# COMPACT_ATOMS: atom_id res chain seq x y z
N MET A 1 -53.65 45.66 52.31
CA MET A 1 -53.05 44.71 51.35
C MET A 1 -52.70 45.47 50.08
N PHE A 2 -51.65 45.02 49.37
CA PHE A 2 -50.92 45.63 48.25
C PHE A 2 -49.74 46.52 48.64
N ARG A 3 -48.56 45.88 48.56
CA ARG A 3 -47.23 46.49 48.63
C ARG A 3 -46.68 46.68 47.22
N SER A 4 -45.96 47.79 47.13
CA SER A 4 -45.18 48.37 46.05
C SER A 4 -44.28 47.44 45.26
N TRP A 5 -44.08 47.86 44.01
CA TRP A 5 -42.95 47.61 43.15
C TRP A 5 -41.65 48.13 43.75
N ILE A 6 -40.52 47.47 43.45
CA ILE A 6 -39.29 48.07 42.89
C ILE A 6 -38.43 46.91 42.36
N ALA A 7 -38.01 47.05 41.11
CA ALA A 7 -37.08 46.17 40.42
C ALA A 7 -35.63 46.54 40.79
N ALA A 8 -34.77 45.53 40.92
CA ALA A 8 -33.32 45.67 40.88
C ALA A 8 -32.75 44.51 40.06
N ALA A 9 -32.31 44.81 38.85
CA ALA A 9 -31.60 43.88 37.98
C ALA A 9 -30.11 43.89 38.35
N CYS A 10 -29.58 42.76 38.81
CA CYS A 10 -28.14 42.55 38.96
C CYS A 10 -27.60 41.91 37.67
N LEU A 11 -26.75 42.65 36.96
CA LEU A 11 -25.85 42.15 35.93
C LEU A 11 -24.78 41.27 36.58
N LEU A 12 -24.84 39.96 36.33
CA LEU A 12 -23.74 39.03 36.61
C LEU A 12 -22.87 38.93 35.36
N THR A 13 -21.80 39.71 35.33
CA THR A 13 -20.65 39.52 34.44
C THR A 13 -19.88 38.29 34.90
N GLY A 14 -20.22 37.13 34.35
CA GLY A 14 -19.43 35.91 34.48
C GLY A 14 -18.09 36.09 33.79
N VAL A 15 -17.03 36.31 34.57
CA VAL A 15 -15.64 36.17 34.13
C VAL A 15 -15.46 34.70 33.76
N ALA A 16 -15.36 34.42 32.46
CA ALA A 16 -14.98 33.10 31.98
C ALA A 16 -13.58 32.79 32.53
N ALA A 17 -13.54 31.90 33.53
CA ALA A 17 -12.30 31.30 34.00
C ALA A 17 -11.66 30.62 32.79
N GLY A 18 -10.55 31.20 32.31
CA GLY A 18 -9.72 30.59 31.29
C GLY A 18 -9.31 29.21 31.79
N ALA A 19 -9.85 28.17 31.17
CA ALA A 19 -9.36 26.82 31.37
C ALA A 19 -7.89 26.83 30.94
N THR A 20 -6.98 26.80 31.91
CA THR A 20 -5.56 26.55 31.67
C THR A 20 -5.45 25.24 30.92
N GLU A 21 -5.07 25.35 29.64
CA GLU A 21 -4.91 24.20 28.76
C GLU A 21 -3.85 23.25 29.35
N PRO A 22 -4.09 21.94 29.32
CA PRO A 22 -3.05 20.99 29.71
C PRO A 22 -1.82 21.21 28.82
N PRO A 23 -0.60 21.17 29.39
CA PRO A 23 0.61 21.37 28.62
C PRO A 23 0.70 20.33 27.50
N ALA A 24 1.15 20.76 26.32
CA ALA A 24 1.46 19.85 25.22
C ALA A 24 2.43 18.78 25.73
N THR A 25 2.06 17.51 25.58
CA THR A 25 2.95 16.40 25.93
C THR A 25 4.06 16.34 24.89
N GLU A 26 5.31 16.35 25.36
CA GLU A 26 6.46 16.26 24.48
C GLU A 26 6.41 14.92 23.72
N PHE A 27 6.46 15.00 22.39
CA PHE A 27 6.51 13.83 21.55
C PHE A 27 7.78 13.04 21.87
N GLY A 28 7.66 11.79 22.29
CA GLY A 28 8.81 10.93 22.60
C GLY A 28 8.91 10.45 24.04
N GLN A 29 8.13 10.98 24.99
CA GLN A 29 8.16 10.51 26.39
C GLN A 29 7.80 9.03 26.54
N ASP A 30 6.93 8.54 25.66
CA ASP A 30 6.50 7.14 25.62
C ASP A 30 7.35 6.26 24.68
N VAL A 31 8.44 6.81 24.10
CA VAL A 31 9.35 6.07 23.22
C VAL A 31 10.35 5.30 24.06
N GLN A 32 10.38 3.99 23.88
CA GLN A 32 11.29 3.13 24.62
C GLN A 32 11.93 2.10 23.67
N LEU A 33 13.22 1.84 23.88
CA LEU A 33 13.95 0.82 23.13
C LEU A 33 13.36 -0.56 23.45
N ALA A 34 13.06 -1.34 22.42
CA ALA A 34 12.66 -2.73 22.55
C ALA A 34 13.90 -3.62 22.73
N THR A 35 13.77 -4.67 23.54
CA THR A 35 14.86 -5.62 23.79
C THR A 35 14.87 -6.71 22.73
N PHE A 36 15.07 -6.33 21.46
CA PHE A 36 15.15 -7.28 20.35
C PHE A 36 16.58 -7.78 20.17
N VAL A 37 16.73 -9.09 20.03
CA VAL A 37 18.02 -9.74 19.80
C VAL A 37 17.85 -10.78 18.71
N VAL A 38 18.53 -10.60 17.58
CA VAL A 38 18.52 -11.55 16.47
C VAL A 38 19.93 -12.09 16.30
N GLN A 39 20.07 -13.42 16.33
CA GLN A 39 21.38 -14.10 16.25
C GLN A 39 22.41 -13.57 17.25
N GLY A 40 21.98 -13.23 18.46
CA GLY A 40 22.84 -12.68 19.52
C GLY A 40 23.20 -11.20 19.38
N LYS A 41 22.74 -10.52 18.33
CA LYS A 41 22.95 -9.08 18.13
C LYS A 41 21.72 -8.27 18.56
N PRO A 42 21.88 -7.28 19.44
CA PRO A 42 20.78 -6.40 19.81
C PRO A 42 20.41 -5.49 18.63
N LEU A 43 19.12 -5.31 18.39
CA LEU A 43 18.60 -4.43 17.35
C LEU A 43 18.13 -3.10 17.93
N SER A 44 18.33 -2.02 17.19
CA SER A 44 18.00 -0.65 17.64
C SER A 44 16.58 -0.25 17.26
N ILE A 45 15.59 -1.02 17.70
CA ILE A 45 14.17 -0.74 17.40
C ILE A 45 13.48 -0.15 18.62
N SER A 46 12.87 1.02 18.43
CA SER A 46 12.09 1.70 19.46
C SER A 46 10.61 1.53 19.22
N ILE A 47 9.83 1.50 20.30
CA ILE A 47 8.37 1.45 20.27
C ILE A 47 7.83 2.71 20.96
N HIS A 48 6.93 3.41 20.29
CA HIS A 48 6.13 4.48 20.86
C HIS A 48 4.72 3.95 21.16
N ALA A 49 4.39 3.80 22.44
CA ALA A 49 3.10 3.28 22.87
C ALA A 49 2.68 3.84 24.22
N ARG A 50 1.45 4.39 24.28
CA ARG A 50 0.90 5.03 25.49
C ARG A 50 0.43 4.05 26.56
N THR A 51 0.24 2.80 26.20
CA THR A 51 -0.22 1.75 27.12
C THR A 51 0.68 0.53 27.06
N LYS A 52 0.78 -0.20 28.19
CA LYS A 52 1.48 -1.49 28.24
C LYS A 52 0.86 -2.54 27.31
N GLY A 53 -0.43 -2.41 26.99
CA GLY A 53 -1.11 -3.31 26.05
C GLY A 53 -0.65 -3.08 24.61
N ASP A 54 -0.66 -1.82 24.19
CA ASP A 54 -0.22 -1.40 22.85
C ASP A 54 1.26 -1.69 22.65
N ARG A 55 2.08 -1.45 23.68
CA ARG A 55 3.50 -1.77 23.66
C ARG A 55 3.74 -3.26 23.40
N ARG A 56 3.15 -4.15 24.21
CA ARG A 56 3.31 -5.60 24.03
C ARG A 56 2.85 -6.08 22.66
N TYR A 57 1.78 -5.47 22.13
CA TYR A 57 1.31 -5.76 20.78
C TYR A 57 2.35 -5.35 19.72
N ALA A 58 2.85 -4.12 19.78
CA ALA A 58 3.83 -3.64 18.81
C ALA A 58 5.20 -4.32 18.93
N GLU A 59 5.63 -4.65 20.15
CA GLU A 59 6.85 -5.44 20.36
C GLU A 59 6.72 -6.79 19.69
N LYS A 60 5.64 -7.53 19.96
CA LYS A 60 5.41 -8.84 19.32
C LYS A 60 5.33 -8.71 17.79
N PHE A 61 4.58 -7.73 17.30
CA PHE A 61 4.42 -7.49 15.86
C PHE A 61 5.75 -7.15 15.19
N ALA A 62 6.54 -6.26 15.78
CA ALA A 62 7.80 -5.82 15.22
C ALA A 62 8.88 -6.92 15.28
N ASP A 63 8.96 -7.67 16.38
CA ASP A 63 9.92 -8.76 16.57
C ASP A 63 9.85 -9.77 15.41
N GLU A 64 8.65 -10.26 15.09
CA GLU A 64 8.41 -11.22 14.01
C GLU A 64 8.83 -10.68 12.63
N VAL A 65 8.58 -9.40 12.35
CA VAL A 65 8.88 -8.81 11.03
C VAL A 65 10.34 -8.39 10.89
N VAL A 66 10.91 -7.80 11.95
CA VAL A 66 12.28 -7.30 11.97
C VAL A 66 13.27 -8.45 11.88
N GLU A 67 12.97 -9.59 12.50
CA GLU A 67 13.79 -10.79 12.34
C GLU A 67 13.82 -11.28 10.89
N ILE A 68 12.66 -11.34 10.21
CA ILE A 68 12.58 -11.68 8.78
C ILE A 68 13.36 -10.66 7.93
N ALA A 69 13.25 -9.37 8.25
CA ALA A 69 14.00 -8.33 7.55
C ALA A 69 15.52 -8.45 7.75
N TYR A 70 15.97 -8.71 8.97
CA TYR A 70 17.39 -8.97 9.31
C TYR A 70 17.93 -10.11 8.44
N GLU A 71 17.25 -11.25 8.43
CA GLU A 71 17.68 -12.41 7.63
C GLU A 71 17.61 -12.13 6.12
N THR A 72 16.65 -11.32 5.68
CA THR A 72 16.53 -10.94 4.26
C THR A 72 17.67 -10.03 3.82
N LEU A 73 18.00 -9.02 4.61
CA LEU A 73 19.07 -8.06 4.32
C LEU A 73 20.47 -8.68 4.50
N GLY A 74 20.59 -9.70 5.36
CA GLY A 74 21.86 -10.33 5.70
C GLY A 74 22.69 -9.53 6.71
N ASP A 75 22.20 -8.37 7.15
CA ASP A 75 22.80 -7.54 8.20
C ASP A 75 21.71 -6.78 8.98
N SER A 76 21.92 -5.50 9.29
CA SER A 76 21.06 -4.73 10.19
C SER A 76 19.81 -4.20 9.47
N PRO A 77 18.61 -4.25 10.10
CA PRO A 77 17.40 -3.58 9.64
C PRO A 77 17.38 -2.08 10.02
N GLY A 78 18.50 -1.51 10.42
CA GLY A 78 18.61 -0.10 10.81
C GLY A 78 17.97 0.22 12.17
N LYS A 79 17.95 1.51 12.50
CA LYS A 79 17.27 2.09 13.66
C LYS A 79 15.82 2.35 13.31
N GLY A 80 14.92 1.54 13.87
CA GLY A 80 13.48 1.65 13.61
C GLY A 80 12.70 2.33 14.70
N LEU A 81 11.58 2.96 14.34
CA LEU A 81 10.53 3.37 15.27
C LEU A 81 9.17 2.84 14.83
N VAL A 82 8.50 2.08 15.69
CA VAL A 82 7.07 1.73 15.52
C VAL A 82 6.21 2.60 16.44
N ILE A 83 5.28 3.34 15.86
CA ILE A 83 4.31 4.17 16.57
C ILE A 83 2.95 3.49 16.56
N VAL A 84 2.43 3.15 17.73
CA VAL A 84 1.08 2.59 17.85
C VAL A 84 0.07 3.72 18.01
N GLY A 85 -0.84 3.84 17.06
CA GLY A 85 -1.95 4.80 17.17
C GLY A 85 -2.86 4.45 18.35
N ALA A 86 -3.53 5.44 18.94
CA ALA A 86 -4.54 5.20 19.96
C ALA A 86 -5.96 5.25 19.38
N LYS A 87 -6.91 4.68 20.13
CA LYS A 87 -8.32 4.72 19.78
C LYS A 87 -8.82 6.17 19.76
N GLY A 88 -9.41 6.60 18.66
CA GLY A 88 -9.98 7.94 18.48
C GLY A 88 -9.04 8.92 17.80
N GLU A 89 -7.79 8.54 17.56
CA GLU A 89 -6.84 9.38 16.83
C GLU A 89 -7.04 9.29 15.33
N PRO A 90 -6.89 10.42 14.61
CA PRO A 90 -6.94 10.39 13.17
C PRO A 90 -5.77 9.59 12.62
N HIS A 91 -6.07 8.74 11.63
CA HIS A 91 -5.05 8.05 10.86
C HIS A 91 -4.14 9.09 10.15
N PRO A 92 -2.80 8.90 10.07
CA PRO A 92 -1.89 9.86 9.44
C PRO A 92 -2.29 10.32 8.04
N VAL A 93 -2.90 9.44 7.23
CA VAL A 93 -3.45 9.78 5.91
C VAL A 93 -4.39 10.99 5.93
N LEU A 94 -5.21 11.14 6.98
CA LEU A 94 -6.16 12.26 7.06
C LEU A 94 -5.41 13.60 7.19
N LEU A 95 -4.33 13.62 7.97
CA LEU A 95 -3.45 14.78 8.11
C LEU A 95 -2.77 15.11 6.78
N MET A 96 -2.24 14.07 6.11
CA MET A 96 -1.56 14.22 4.83
C MET A 96 -2.47 14.79 3.75
N ARG A 97 -3.70 14.27 3.64
CA ARG A 97 -4.69 14.76 2.68
C ARG A 97 -5.11 16.20 2.97
N LYS A 98 -5.32 16.54 4.25
CA LYS A 98 -5.63 17.92 4.65
C LYS A 98 -4.50 18.87 4.24
N PHE A 99 -3.25 18.49 4.50
CA PHE A 99 -2.07 19.26 4.10
C PHE A 99 -1.99 19.46 2.58
N ILE A 100 -2.16 18.39 1.78
CA ILE A 100 -2.17 18.47 0.32
C ILE A 100 -3.27 19.41 -0.17
N ALA A 101 -4.51 19.21 0.29
CA ALA A 101 -5.65 20.03 -0.13
C ALA A 101 -5.46 21.51 0.20
N TRP A 102 -4.82 21.81 1.34
CA TRP A 102 -4.54 23.18 1.75
C TRP A 102 -3.40 23.81 0.96
N SER A 103 -2.38 23.04 0.61
CA SER A 103 -1.34 23.46 -0.32
C SER A 103 -1.94 23.81 -1.69
N GLU A 104 -2.80 22.94 -2.22
CA GLU A 104 -3.46 23.15 -3.52
C GLU A 104 -4.41 24.35 -3.51
N ALA A 105 -5.04 24.63 -2.36
CA ALA A 105 -5.89 25.80 -2.17
C ALA A 105 -5.13 27.10 -1.84
N GLY A 106 -3.79 27.08 -1.76
CA GLY A 106 -2.98 28.25 -1.40
C GLY A 106 -3.20 28.74 0.02
N ARG A 107 -3.61 27.86 0.95
CA ARG A 107 -3.94 28.19 2.35
C ARG A 107 -2.78 28.02 3.33
N ILE A 108 -1.64 27.54 2.86
CA ILE A 108 -0.39 27.38 3.62
C ILE A 108 0.75 28.06 2.86
N ASP A 109 1.92 28.16 3.50
CA ASP A 109 3.13 28.74 2.91
C ASP A 109 3.44 28.10 1.53
N PRO A 110 3.56 28.89 0.44
CA PRO A 110 3.93 28.39 -0.90
C PRO A 110 5.23 27.58 -0.93
N GLY A 111 6.17 27.84 -0.01
CA GLY A 111 7.41 27.07 0.15
C GLY A 111 7.17 25.61 0.53
N LEU A 112 5.97 25.25 0.98
CA LEU A 112 5.58 23.88 1.34
C LEU A 112 5.00 23.07 0.16
N ALA A 113 4.78 23.69 -1.01
CA ALA A 113 4.22 23.00 -2.17
C ALA A 113 5.04 21.77 -2.62
N PRO A 114 6.39 21.78 -2.62
CA PRO A 114 7.17 20.58 -2.94
C PRO A 114 6.92 19.43 -1.95
N ALA A 115 6.81 19.73 -0.66
CA ALA A 115 6.51 18.73 0.36
C ALA A 115 5.11 18.12 0.17
N ALA A 116 4.12 18.95 -0.18
CA ALA A 116 2.78 18.48 -0.52
C ALA A 116 2.78 17.58 -1.77
N ALA A 117 3.55 17.92 -2.80
CA ALA A 117 3.69 17.10 -4.00
C ALA A 117 4.32 15.74 -3.70
N GLN A 118 5.39 15.71 -2.89
CA GLN A 118 6.01 14.45 -2.44
C GLN A 118 5.01 13.57 -1.68
N MET A 119 4.23 14.17 -0.77
CA MET A 119 3.22 13.46 -0.01
C MET A 119 2.08 12.92 -0.88
N LYS A 120 1.65 13.69 -1.89
CA LYS A 120 0.65 13.27 -2.87
C LYS A 120 1.13 12.05 -3.66
N ALA A 121 2.39 12.05 -4.10
CA ALA A 121 2.99 10.89 -4.77
C ALA A 121 3.05 9.66 -3.86
N ALA A 122 3.47 9.83 -2.59
CA ALA A 122 3.51 8.75 -1.62
C ALA A 122 2.12 8.15 -1.34
N LEU A 123 1.09 9.00 -1.16
CA LEU A 123 -0.30 8.53 -0.99
C LEU A 123 -0.84 7.83 -2.24
N GLY A 124 -0.55 8.35 -3.44
CA GLY A 124 -0.93 7.72 -4.69
C GLY A 124 -0.35 6.32 -4.82
N HIS A 125 0.93 6.14 -4.51
CA HIS A 125 1.56 4.82 -4.50
C HIS A 125 0.92 3.86 -3.49
N VAL A 126 0.54 4.34 -2.30
CA VAL A 126 -0.20 3.53 -1.33
C VAL A 126 -1.59 3.15 -1.87
N GLN A 127 -2.33 4.09 -2.47
CA GLN A 127 -3.64 3.84 -3.08
C GLN A 127 -3.58 2.81 -4.21
N ASP A 128 -2.61 2.93 -5.12
CA ASP A 128 -2.41 2.03 -6.25
C ASP A 128 -2.14 0.58 -5.80
N LYS A 129 -1.53 0.40 -4.63
CA LYS A 129 -1.29 -0.93 -4.05
C LYS A 129 -2.56 -1.62 -3.59
N PHE A 130 -3.58 -0.87 -3.16
CA PHE A 130 -4.81 -1.45 -2.63
C PHE A 130 -5.84 -1.80 -3.71
N LYS A 131 -5.82 -1.13 -4.87
CA LYS A 131 -6.74 -1.39 -6.00
C LYS A 131 -8.20 -1.62 -5.58
N ILE A 132 -8.74 -0.76 -4.70
CA ILE A 132 -10.10 -0.89 -4.15
C ILE A 132 -11.17 -0.30 -5.07
N ASP A 133 -10.80 0.31 -6.20
CA ASP A 133 -11.73 1.01 -7.09
C ASP A 133 -12.19 0.15 -8.29
N ASP A 134 -12.42 -1.15 -8.09
CA ASP A 134 -13.13 -1.94 -9.10
C ASP A 134 -14.62 -1.55 -9.17
N GLN A 135 -15.25 -1.83 -10.31
CA GLN A 135 -16.65 -1.44 -10.54
C GLN A 135 -17.62 -1.99 -9.47
N GLU A 136 -17.28 -3.13 -8.86
CA GLU A 136 -18.10 -3.77 -7.84
C GLU A 136 -18.00 -3.05 -6.50
N SER A 137 -16.78 -2.75 -6.05
CA SER A 137 -16.48 -1.99 -4.84
C SER A 137 -17.08 -0.58 -4.90
N ALA A 138 -16.96 0.08 -6.05
CA ALA A 138 -17.59 1.38 -6.31
C ALA A 138 -19.13 1.31 -6.19
N ARG A 139 -19.78 0.27 -6.74
CA ARG A 139 -21.23 0.04 -6.58
C ARG A 139 -21.65 -0.19 -5.14
N MET A 140 -20.76 -0.75 -4.31
CA MET A 140 -21.00 -0.98 -2.89
C MET A 140 -20.67 0.25 -2.02
N GLY A 141 -20.12 1.33 -2.60
CA GLY A 141 -19.63 2.49 -1.85
C GLY A 141 -18.43 2.18 -0.95
N ILE A 142 -17.74 1.08 -1.25
CA ILE A 142 -16.49 0.68 -0.62
C ILE A 142 -15.38 1.45 -1.31
N THR A 143 -14.65 2.24 -0.53
CA THR A 143 -13.58 3.12 -1.01
C THR A 143 -12.30 2.84 -0.22
N PHE A 144 -11.16 3.34 -0.71
CA PHE A 144 -9.90 3.35 0.04
C PHE A 144 -10.08 3.84 1.49
N ASP A 145 -10.91 4.86 1.70
CA ASP A 145 -11.17 5.47 3.01
C ASP A 145 -11.87 4.52 3.98
N THR A 146 -12.57 3.52 3.46
CA THR A 146 -13.27 2.51 4.27
C THR A 146 -12.27 1.59 4.99
N PHE A 147 -11.13 1.29 4.36
CA PHE A 147 -10.12 0.38 4.92
C PHE A 147 -8.98 1.09 5.63
N MET A 148 -8.70 2.33 5.22
CA MET A 148 -7.54 3.09 5.66
C MET A 148 -7.32 3.15 7.17
N PRO A 149 -8.35 3.28 8.03
CA PRO A 149 -8.14 3.30 9.49
C PRO A 149 -7.46 2.04 10.05
N ALA A 150 -7.55 0.90 9.36
CA ALA A 150 -6.91 -0.35 9.78
C ALA A 150 -5.57 -0.62 9.08
N MET A 151 -5.19 0.19 8.09
CA MET A 151 -3.96 0.04 7.33
C MET A 151 -2.80 0.73 8.04
N PRO A 152 -1.60 0.13 8.08
CA PRO A 152 -0.44 0.83 8.59
C PRO A 152 0.16 1.74 7.53
N MET A 153 1.07 2.62 7.97
CA MET A 153 1.65 3.63 7.10
C MET A 153 3.11 3.92 7.47
N PRO A 154 4.06 3.83 6.53
CA PRO A 154 5.38 4.39 6.74
C PRO A 154 5.27 5.92 6.82
N LEU A 155 5.95 6.52 7.80
CA LEU A 155 6.01 7.97 7.98
C LEU A 155 7.30 8.50 7.37
N VAL A 156 7.33 8.60 6.04
CA VAL A 156 8.53 9.02 5.27
C VAL A 156 8.43 10.48 4.86
N GLY A 157 9.56 11.19 4.94
CA GLY A 157 9.65 12.59 4.53
C GLY A 157 8.65 13.47 5.29
N PRO A 158 7.92 14.37 4.62
CA PRO A 158 6.99 15.32 5.26
C PRO A 158 5.89 14.68 6.12
N ALA A 159 5.60 13.39 5.96
CA ALA A 159 4.63 12.66 6.80
C ALA A 159 5.01 12.62 8.28
N SER A 160 6.29 12.44 8.57
CA SER A 160 6.82 12.32 9.93
C SER A 160 6.65 13.59 10.76
N PRO A 161 7.13 14.77 10.34
CA PRO A 161 6.96 16.02 11.09
C PRO A 161 5.49 16.45 11.18
N LEU A 162 4.67 16.21 10.14
CA LEU A 162 3.22 16.49 10.23
C LEU A 162 2.54 15.67 11.31
N TYR A 163 2.92 14.40 11.47
CA TYR A 163 2.39 13.56 12.55
C TYR A 163 2.81 14.07 13.92
N GLN A 164 4.06 14.51 14.08
CA GLN A 164 4.55 15.12 15.33
C GLN A 164 3.80 16.43 15.66
N PHE A 165 3.50 17.27 14.67
CA PHE A 165 2.69 18.47 14.91
C PHE A 165 1.28 18.10 15.34
N ALA A 166 0.63 17.16 14.66
CA ALA A 166 -0.70 16.72 15.04
C ALA A 166 -0.72 16.14 16.47
N TRP A 167 0.32 15.41 16.85
CA TRP A 167 0.50 14.95 18.22
C TRP A 167 0.63 16.10 19.21
N ALA A 168 1.52 17.07 18.95
CA ALA A 168 1.74 18.21 19.82
C ALA A 168 0.47 19.03 20.04
N GLU A 169 -0.39 19.10 19.02
CA GLU A 169 -1.72 19.73 19.08
C GLU A 169 -2.81 18.83 19.69
N GLY A 170 -2.45 17.66 20.22
CA GLY A 170 -3.37 16.72 20.86
C GLY A 170 -4.39 16.09 19.89
N PHE A 171 -4.07 16.09 18.60
CA PHE A 171 -4.97 15.71 17.51
C PHE A 171 -6.27 16.53 17.42
N ASP A 172 -6.30 17.72 18.02
CA ASP A 172 -7.44 18.63 17.90
C ASP A 172 -7.46 19.29 16.52
N ASP A 173 -8.57 19.11 15.81
CA ASP A 173 -8.67 19.50 14.40
C ASP A 173 -8.48 21.01 14.21
N ALA A 174 -9.07 21.83 15.09
CA ALA A 174 -8.97 23.29 15.00
C ALA A 174 -7.55 23.79 15.32
N ARG A 175 -6.86 23.16 16.27
CA ARG A 175 -5.46 23.46 16.59
C ARG A 175 -4.53 23.04 15.46
N ILE A 176 -4.69 21.84 14.91
CA ILE A 176 -3.95 21.36 13.73
C ILE A 176 -4.13 22.34 12.58
N GLU A 177 -5.36 22.77 12.31
CA GLU A 177 -5.66 23.73 11.26
C GLU A 177 -4.93 25.07 11.45
N ARG A 178 -4.94 25.62 12.67
CA ARG A 178 -4.15 26.83 12.96
C ARG A 178 -2.65 26.61 12.83
N ARG A 179 -2.16 25.43 13.22
CA ARG A 179 -0.74 25.05 13.12
C ARG A 179 -0.31 24.95 11.66
N LEU A 180 -1.09 24.28 10.81
CA LEU A 180 -0.80 24.12 9.38
C LEU A 180 -0.77 25.47 8.64
N GLN A 181 -1.67 26.40 8.95
CA GLN A 181 -1.70 27.75 8.34
C GLN A 181 -0.45 28.58 8.63
N ARG A 182 0.21 28.32 9.77
CA ARG A 182 1.42 29.04 10.21
C ARG A 182 2.69 28.24 9.98
N LEU A 183 2.56 27.01 9.48
CA LEU A 183 3.68 26.11 9.31
C LEU A 183 4.63 26.69 8.25
N THR A 184 5.90 26.74 8.61
CA THR A 184 6.99 27.14 7.71
C THR A 184 7.78 25.93 7.24
N LEU A 185 8.51 26.06 6.13
CA LEU A 185 9.42 25.02 5.65
C LEU A 185 10.46 24.64 6.73
N ALA A 186 11.05 25.64 7.39
CA ALA A 186 12.05 25.42 8.44
C ALA A 186 11.48 24.66 9.65
N GLU A 187 10.19 24.79 9.95
CA GLU A 187 9.54 23.98 10.97
C GLU A 187 9.32 22.55 10.48
N LEU A 188 8.85 22.37 9.24
CA LEU A 188 8.67 21.04 8.65
C LEU A 188 9.99 20.24 8.60
N GLU A 189 11.12 20.92 8.37
CA GLU A 189 12.46 20.31 8.37
C GLU A 189 12.98 19.93 9.76
N ARG A 190 12.39 20.45 10.85
CA ARG A 190 12.75 20.07 12.23
C ARG A 190 12.09 18.76 12.65
N ASP A 191 12.39 17.71 11.91
CA ASP A 191 11.88 16.38 12.20
C ASP A 191 12.78 15.66 13.23
N GLN A 192 12.27 15.46 14.45
CA GLN A 192 12.98 14.76 15.53
C GLN A 192 13.12 13.25 15.28
N LEU A 193 12.36 12.70 14.33
CA LEU A 193 12.37 11.29 13.97
C LEU A 193 13.42 10.95 12.90
N THR A 194 14.11 11.94 12.33
CA THR A 194 15.23 11.74 11.39
C THR A 194 16.40 10.93 11.96
N ARG A 195 16.46 10.75 13.28
CA ARG A 195 17.42 9.85 13.95
C ARG A 195 17.14 8.36 13.73
N TYR A 196 15.95 8.02 13.22
CA TYR A 196 15.57 6.67 12.84
C TYR A 196 15.69 6.54 11.33
N ASP A 197 16.18 5.40 10.87
CA ASP A 197 16.33 5.11 9.45
C ASP A 197 14.94 4.82 8.83
N TRP A 198 13.99 4.33 9.65
CA TRP A 198 12.58 4.21 9.27
C TRP A 198 11.63 4.43 10.44
N VAL A 199 10.44 4.95 10.11
CA VAL A 199 9.34 5.20 11.05
C VAL A 199 8.06 4.59 10.50
N PHE A 200 7.36 3.82 11.34
CA PHE A 200 6.18 3.06 10.94
C PHE A 200 5.01 3.32 11.88
N TYR A 201 3.92 3.85 11.35
CA TYR A 201 2.65 3.96 12.06
C TYR A 201 1.88 2.63 11.97
N LEU A 202 1.63 2.03 13.13
CA LEU A 202 0.84 0.82 13.32
C LEU A 202 -0.51 1.19 13.94
N PRO A 203 -1.65 1.01 13.25
CA PRO A 203 -2.96 1.21 13.84
C PRO A 203 -3.15 0.30 15.06
N PRO A 204 -3.92 0.76 16.07
CA PRO A 204 -4.20 -0.09 17.21
C PRO A 204 -4.90 -1.36 16.75
N ARG A 205 -4.67 -2.48 17.47
CA ARG A 205 -5.29 -3.77 17.15
C ARG A 205 -6.82 -3.68 17.04
N SER A 206 -7.45 -2.76 17.77
CA SER A 206 -8.90 -2.52 17.73
C SER A 206 -9.41 -1.85 16.45
N ALA A 207 -8.55 -1.25 15.61
CA ALA A 207 -8.94 -0.51 14.42
C ALA A 207 -9.60 -1.40 13.35
N THR A 208 -9.25 -2.69 13.30
CA THR A 208 -9.78 -3.65 12.32
C THR A 208 -11.28 -3.90 12.49
N GLY A 209 -11.77 -3.96 13.73
CA GLY A 209 -13.18 -4.29 14.02
C GLY A 209 -14.19 -3.31 13.40
N PRO A 210 -14.06 -1.99 13.64
CA PRO A 210 -14.89 -0.97 13.02
C PRO A 210 -14.85 -1.00 11.48
N VAL A 211 -13.67 -1.16 10.89
CA VAL A 211 -13.49 -1.24 9.43
C VAL A 211 -14.25 -2.44 8.86
N LEU A 212 -14.09 -3.64 9.43
CA LEU A 212 -14.82 -4.83 8.97
C LEU A 212 -16.34 -4.66 9.08
N LYS A 213 -16.80 -4.04 10.17
CA LYS A 213 -18.23 -3.75 10.34
C LYS A 213 -18.75 -2.82 9.25
N GLU A 214 -18.03 -1.74 8.95
CA GLU A 214 -18.42 -0.79 7.91
C GLU A 214 -18.47 -1.44 6.53
N LEU A 215 -17.45 -2.24 6.18
CA LEU A 215 -17.38 -2.98 4.92
C LEU A 215 -18.56 -3.92 4.75
N MET A 216 -18.89 -4.69 5.79
CA MET A 216 -20.04 -5.58 5.77
C MET A 216 -21.35 -4.81 5.60
N ASP A 217 -21.52 -3.71 6.34
CA ASP A 217 -22.74 -2.90 6.27
C ASP A 217 -22.91 -2.29 4.86
N LYS A 218 -21.82 -1.82 4.23
CA LYS A 218 -21.81 -1.35 2.85
C LYS A 218 -22.12 -2.46 1.84
N ALA A 219 -21.44 -3.61 1.93
CA ALA A 219 -21.67 -4.76 1.05
C ALA A 219 -23.11 -5.29 1.14
N MET A 220 -23.64 -5.48 2.35
CA MET A 220 -25.01 -5.96 2.58
C MET A 220 -26.07 -4.98 2.06
N LYS A 221 -25.83 -3.66 2.18
CA LYS A 221 -26.71 -2.63 1.62
C LYS A 221 -26.65 -2.62 0.10
N GLY A 222 -25.46 -2.64 -0.50
CA GLY A 222 -25.26 -2.69 -1.95
C GLY A 222 -25.94 -3.90 -2.61
N GLN A 223 -25.91 -5.05 -1.93
CA GLN A 223 -26.54 -6.30 -2.37
C GLN A 223 -28.04 -6.41 -2.02
N LYS A 224 -28.66 -5.34 -1.50
CA LYS A 224 -30.09 -5.30 -1.09
C LYS A 224 -30.52 -6.50 -0.22
N MET A 225 -29.64 -6.96 0.67
CA MET A 225 -29.88 -8.17 1.45
C MET A 225 -31.02 -7.97 2.46
N GLY A 226 -31.96 -8.92 2.52
CA GLY A 226 -33.00 -8.99 3.56
C GLY A 226 -32.44 -9.41 4.94
N VAL A 227 -33.23 -9.22 6.00
CA VAL A 227 -32.80 -9.38 7.41
C VAL A 227 -32.16 -10.75 7.69
N LEU A 228 -32.75 -11.84 7.18
CA LEU A 228 -32.23 -13.21 7.37
C LEU A 228 -30.86 -13.41 6.70
N LYS A 229 -30.68 -12.90 5.47
CA LYS A 229 -29.40 -12.97 4.76
C LYS A 229 -28.33 -12.15 5.48
N ARG A 230 -28.68 -10.98 6.02
CA ARG A 230 -27.76 -10.16 6.83
C ARG A 230 -27.33 -10.88 8.11
N ALA A 231 -28.26 -11.56 8.79
CA ALA A 231 -27.94 -12.34 9.99
C ALA A 231 -26.99 -13.51 9.67
N ALA A 232 -27.21 -14.21 8.55
CA ALA A 232 -26.33 -15.28 8.09
C ALA A 232 -24.91 -14.76 7.77
N VAL A 233 -24.80 -13.66 7.01
CA VAL A 233 -23.49 -13.04 6.69
C VAL A 233 -22.77 -12.58 7.94
N LYS A 234 -23.47 -11.93 8.88
CA LYS A 234 -22.87 -11.51 10.17
C LYS A 234 -22.35 -12.70 10.98
N SER A 235 -23.10 -13.80 10.99
CA SER A 235 -22.71 -15.03 11.69
C SER A 235 -21.48 -15.68 11.02
N ALA A 236 -21.44 -15.70 9.69
CA ALA A 236 -20.28 -16.18 8.94
C ALA A 236 -19.04 -15.33 9.23
N VAL A 237 -19.14 -13.98 9.17
CA VAL A 237 -17.98 -13.12 9.47
C VAL A 237 -17.52 -13.26 10.92
N PHE A 238 -18.43 -13.43 11.88
CA PHE A 238 -18.04 -13.72 13.25
C PHE A 238 -17.22 -15.01 13.35
N THR A 239 -17.63 -16.05 12.63
CA THR A 239 -16.93 -17.35 12.55
C THR A 239 -15.55 -17.22 11.90
N PHE A 240 -15.44 -16.42 10.83
CA PHE A 240 -14.18 -16.20 10.10
C PHE A 240 -13.34 -15.03 10.64
N LYS A 241 -13.78 -14.34 11.69
CA LYS A 241 -13.06 -13.18 12.26
C LYS A 241 -11.59 -13.48 12.60
N PRO A 242 -11.22 -14.64 13.16
CA PRO A 242 -9.82 -14.97 13.40
C PRO A 242 -8.98 -15.02 12.11
N VAL A 243 -9.53 -15.60 11.04
CA VAL A 243 -8.91 -15.69 9.72
C VAL A 243 -8.72 -14.28 9.14
N ILE A 244 -9.76 -13.45 9.18
CA ILE A 244 -9.69 -12.07 8.67
C ILE A 244 -8.65 -11.26 9.45
N ASN A 245 -8.64 -11.36 10.78
CA ASN A 245 -7.64 -10.67 11.61
C ASN A 245 -6.22 -11.13 11.24
N LYS A 246 -6.00 -12.44 11.06
CA LYS A 246 -4.69 -12.95 10.64
C LYS A 246 -4.28 -12.43 9.26
N ALA A 247 -5.19 -12.37 8.30
CA ALA A 247 -4.92 -11.79 6.98
C ALA A 247 -4.56 -10.30 7.07
N VAL A 248 -5.24 -9.54 7.93
CA VAL A 248 -4.92 -8.12 8.17
C VAL A 248 -3.55 -7.97 8.82
N GLU A 249 -3.19 -8.81 9.80
CA GLU A 249 -1.84 -8.80 10.41
C GLU A 249 -0.74 -9.22 9.43
N ALA A 250 -0.99 -10.22 8.57
CA ALA A 250 -0.09 -10.62 7.49
C ALA A 250 0.19 -9.46 6.52
N MET A 251 -0.86 -8.74 6.14
CA MET A 251 -0.75 -7.54 5.33
C MET A 251 0.04 -6.44 6.05
N ARG A 252 -0.26 -6.16 7.33
CA ARG A 252 0.49 -5.19 8.14
C ARG A 252 1.98 -5.53 8.22
N SER A 253 2.28 -6.81 8.43
CA SER A 253 3.63 -7.36 8.48
C SER A 253 4.37 -7.12 7.16
N GLY A 254 3.71 -7.38 6.03
CA GLY A 254 4.24 -7.07 4.71
C GLY A 254 4.56 -5.58 4.53
N PHE A 255 3.72 -4.68 5.04
CA PHE A 255 3.99 -3.23 4.99
C PHE A 255 5.21 -2.81 5.80
N LEU A 256 5.38 -3.34 7.03
CA LEU A 256 6.56 -3.06 7.83
C LEU A 256 7.82 -3.63 7.16
N PHE A 257 7.75 -4.86 6.66
CA PHE A 257 8.85 -5.49 5.92
C PHE A 257 9.27 -4.66 4.70
N ALA A 258 8.32 -4.24 3.86
CA ALA A 258 8.59 -3.36 2.73
C ALA A 258 9.20 -2.02 3.16
N THR A 259 8.75 -1.46 4.29
CA THR A 259 9.28 -0.21 4.84
C THR A 259 10.76 -0.36 5.21
N ILE A 260 11.11 -1.45 5.90
CA ILE A 260 12.50 -1.75 6.28
C ILE A 260 13.37 -1.96 5.04
N LEU A 261 12.92 -2.78 4.08
CA LEU A 261 13.69 -3.06 2.87
C LEU A 261 13.93 -1.81 2.00
N ARG A 262 13.00 -0.84 2.01
CA ARG A 262 13.19 0.44 1.31
C ARG A 262 14.21 1.35 1.97
N ALA A 263 14.27 1.31 3.30
CA ALA A 263 15.20 2.14 4.07
C ALA A 263 16.62 1.58 3.98
N GLU A 264 16.78 0.25 4.13
CA GLU A 264 18.10 -0.37 4.34
C GLU A 264 18.57 -1.23 3.15
N GLY A 265 17.68 -1.62 2.26
CA GLY A 265 17.99 -2.56 1.19
C GLY A 265 18.49 -1.87 -0.08
N THR A 266 19.27 -2.62 -0.87
CA THR A 266 19.70 -2.21 -2.22
C THR A 266 18.72 -2.69 -3.30
N TYR A 267 17.55 -3.17 -2.91
CA TYR A 267 16.55 -3.74 -3.80
C TYR A 267 15.83 -2.63 -4.58
N SER A 268 15.50 -2.89 -5.85
CA SER A 268 14.61 -1.99 -6.59
C SER A 268 13.19 -2.01 -5.99
N GLU A 269 12.39 -0.97 -6.23
CA GLU A 269 10.99 -0.93 -5.75
C GLU A 269 10.18 -2.16 -6.21
N ASP A 270 10.40 -2.62 -7.44
CA ASP A 270 9.75 -3.83 -7.94
C ASP A 270 10.22 -5.08 -7.19
N ASP A 271 11.52 -5.20 -6.89
CA ASP A 271 12.03 -6.33 -6.11
C ASP A 271 11.42 -6.35 -4.71
N ILE A 272 11.34 -5.19 -4.06
CA ILE A 272 10.71 -5.04 -2.73
C ILE A 272 9.25 -5.46 -2.78
N ASP A 273 8.50 -5.05 -3.81
CA ASP A 273 7.11 -5.45 -4.00
C ASP A 273 6.95 -6.98 -4.12
N HIS A 274 7.85 -7.62 -4.86
CA HIS A 274 7.83 -9.07 -5.03
C HIS A 274 8.23 -9.81 -3.75
N LEU A 275 9.29 -9.38 -3.07
CA LEU A 275 9.71 -9.93 -1.78
C LEU A 275 8.62 -9.78 -0.72
N THR A 276 7.97 -8.62 -0.67
CA THR A 276 6.86 -8.34 0.25
C THR A 276 5.66 -9.25 -0.02
N ARG A 277 5.31 -9.48 -1.30
CA ARG A 277 4.23 -10.40 -1.66
C ARG A 277 4.57 -11.84 -1.30
N ALA A 278 5.81 -12.27 -1.50
CA ALA A 278 6.27 -13.61 -1.10
C ALA A 278 6.13 -13.77 0.43
N TYR A 279 6.61 -12.79 1.20
CA TYR A 279 6.48 -12.79 2.65
C TYR A 279 5.02 -12.81 3.12
N ALA A 280 4.22 -11.83 2.70
CA ALA A 280 2.84 -11.69 3.16
C ALA A 280 1.99 -12.91 2.78
N ARG A 281 2.23 -13.56 1.63
CA ARG A 281 1.51 -14.75 1.20
C ARG A 281 1.71 -15.92 2.16
N GLU A 282 2.91 -16.13 2.66
CA GLU A 282 3.21 -17.23 3.60
C GLU A 282 2.58 -17.02 4.99
N LEU A 283 2.30 -15.76 5.34
CA LEU A 283 1.58 -15.39 6.57
C LEU A 283 0.06 -15.43 6.41
N MET A 284 -0.46 -15.42 5.18
CA MET A 284 -1.90 -15.48 4.95
C MET A 284 -2.46 -16.77 5.55
N PRO A 285 -3.66 -16.71 6.17
CA PRO A 285 -4.27 -17.89 6.73
C PRO A 285 -4.64 -18.88 5.61
N ASP A 286 -4.04 -20.05 5.63
CA ASP A 286 -4.64 -21.20 4.97
C ASP A 286 -5.86 -21.66 5.80
N LEU A 287 -6.91 -22.16 5.14
CA LEU A 287 -8.05 -22.81 5.82
C LEU A 287 -7.64 -24.13 6.52
N LYS A 288 -6.35 -24.48 6.49
CA LYS A 288 -5.76 -25.63 7.16
C LYS A 288 -5.11 -25.17 8.48
N PRO A 289 -5.10 -26.02 9.54
CA PRO A 289 -4.44 -25.69 10.80
C PRO A 289 -2.98 -25.28 10.56
N GLY A 290 -2.57 -24.14 11.12
CA GLY A 290 -1.21 -23.62 10.96
C GLY A 290 -0.19 -24.62 11.48
N SER A 291 0.84 -24.91 10.68
CA SER A 291 1.87 -25.90 11.02
C SER A 291 2.93 -25.39 12.00
N GLY A 292 2.84 -24.15 12.47
CA GLY A 292 3.86 -23.52 13.33
C GLY A 292 5.13 -23.06 12.59
N ASP A 293 5.32 -23.49 11.33
CA ASP A 293 6.54 -23.22 10.54
C ASP A 293 6.49 -21.94 9.69
N GLU A 294 5.68 -20.95 10.07
CA GLU A 294 5.42 -19.75 9.26
C GLU A 294 6.70 -18.99 8.90
N LYS A 295 7.56 -18.75 9.90
CA LYS A 295 8.87 -18.10 9.71
C LYS A 295 9.73 -18.82 8.66
N ARG A 296 9.88 -20.13 8.80
CA ARG A 296 10.71 -20.96 7.91
C ARG A 296 10.19 -20.93 6.47
N ARG A 297 8.86 -20.99 6.28
CA ARG A 297 8.24 -20.90 4.95
C ARG A 297 8.41 -19.51 4.36
N ALA A 298 8.19 -18.46 5.15
CA ALA A 298 8.42 -17.08 4.74
C ALA A 298 9.85 -16.86 4.22
N LEU A 299 10.86 -17.30 4.98
CA LEU A 299 12.26 -17.20 4.57
C LEU A 299 12.54 -18.00 3.29
N ALA A 300 12.04 -19.23 3.19
CA ALA A 300 12.22 -20.04 1.98
C ALA A 300 11.58 -19.38 0.74
N ALA A 301 10.38 -18.80 0.88
CA ALA A 301 9.71 -18.07 -0.19
C ALA A 301 10.47 -16.79 -0.59
N ILE A 302 11.01 -16.07 0.39
CA ILE A 302 11.86 -14.89 0.18
C ILE A 302 13.12 -15.27 -0.59
N GLU A 303 13.84 -16.33 -0.19
CA GLU A 303 15.04 -16.79 -0.88
C GLU A 303 14.76 -17.22 -2.33
N GLN A 304 13.66 -17.94 -2.57
CA GLN A 304 13.21 -18.25 -3.93
C GLN A 304 12.92 -16.98 -4.74
N GLN A 305 12.30 -15.98 -4.12
CA GLN A 305 12.01 -14.72 -4.78
C GLN A 305 13.29 -13.89 -5.05
N LYS A 306 14.29 -13.92 -4.18
CA LYS A 306 15.62 -13.31 -4.43
C LYS A 306 16.28 -13.92 -5.66
N ILE A 307 16.24 -15.26 -5.79
CA ILE A 307 16.76 -15.97 -6.97
C ILE A 307 16.00 -15.52 -8.23
N ALA A 308 14.67 -15.48 -8.18
CA ALA A 308 13.86 -15.02 -9.31
C ALA A 308 14.14 -13.55 -9.69
N ASN A 309 14.37 -12.69 -8.70
CA ASN A 309 14.73 -11.29 -8.92
C ASN A 309 16.11 -11.16 -9.56
N ALA A 310 17.10 -11.91 -9.07
CA ALA A 310 18.45 -11.93 -9.64
C ALA A 310 18.46 -12.47 -11.07
N GLU A 311 17.64 -13.48 -11.38
CA GLU A 311 17.49 -13.98 -12.74
C GLU A 311 16.84 -12.95 -13.65
N TYR A 312 15.78 -12.27 -13.20
CA TYR A 312 15.15 -11.19 -13.96
C TYR A 312 16.12 -10.04 -14.25
N ALA A 313 16.98 -9.68 -13.29
CA ALA A 313 17.95 -8.60 -13.45
C ALA A 313 18.98 -8.86 -14.57
N LYS A 314 19.18 -10.11 -15.00
CA LYS A 314 20.08 -10.44 -16.12
C LYS A 314 19.51 -10.06 -17.49
N ASP A 315 18.19 -10.07 -17.64
CA ASP A 315 17.47 -9.77 -18.89
C ASP A 315 16.13 -9.10 -18.55
N PRO A 316 16.15 -7.85 -18.04
CA PRO A 316 14.95 -7.16 -17.61
C PRO A 316 14.09 -6.78 -18.81
N PHE A 317 12.78 -6.63 -18.58
CA PHE A 317 11.90 -6.08 -19.59
C PHE A 317 12.21 -4.59 -19.79
N VAL A 318 12.69 -4.23 -20.98
CA VAL A 318 12.84 -2.84 -21.40
C VAL A 318 11.70 -2.52 -22.36
N LYS A 319 10.88 -1.54 -22.02
CA LYS A 319 9.80 -1.04 -22.88
C LYS A 319 10.45 -0.46 -24.16
N PRO A 320 10.22 -1.06 -25.34
CA PRO A 320 10.80 -0.55 -26.57
C PRO A 320 9.96 0.62 -27.10
N ASP A 321 10.62 1.50 -27.86
CA ASP A 321 9.93 2.56 -28.59
C ASP A 321 9.16 2.00 -29.78
N ARG A 322 8.05 2.65 -30.11
CA ARG A 322 7.29 2.33 -31.32
C ARG A 322 8.02 2.86 -32.53
N LEU A 323 7.95 2.11 -33.63
CA LEU A 323 8.34 2.62 -34.93
C LEU A 323 7.38 3.73 -35.35
N ALA A 324 7.93 4.89 -35.69
CA ALA A 324 7.15 6.01 -36.22
C ALA A 324 6.59 5.71 -37.62
N THR A 325 7.30 4.88 -38.39
CA THR A 325 6.92 4.45 -39.73
C THR A 325 7.21 2.96 -39.89
N PHE A 326 6.31 2.24 -40.56
CA PHE A 326 6.44 0.82 -40.85
C PHE A 326 5.54 0.44 -42.03
N ASP A 327 5.85 -0.69 -42.67
CA ASP A 327 4.97 -1.32 -43.66
C ASP A 327 4.14 -2.43 -42.99
N PRO A 328 2.80 -2.30 -42.88
CA PRO A 328 1.95 -3.35 -42.33
C PRO A 328 2.08 -4.69 -43.05
N LEU A 329 2.39 -4.69 -44.36
CA LEU A 329 2.51 -5.91 -45.15
C LEU A 329 3.76 -6.72 -44.81
N ALA A 330 4.81 -6.10 -44.24
CA ALA A 330 6.00 -6.82 -43.76
C ALA A 330 5.67 -7.85 -42.67
N TYR A 331 4.53 -7.69 -41.99
CA TYR A 331 4.06 -8.58 -40.93
C TYR A 331 3.06 -9.65 -41.46
N ALA A 332 2.88 -9.75 -42.78
CA ALA A 332 2.13 -10.79 -43.51
C ALA A 332 2.31 -12.19 -42.90
N ALA A 333 3.56 -12.62 -42.82
CA ALA A 333 3.95 -13.98 -42.49
C ALA A 333 3.63 -14.41 -41.04
N PHE A 334 3.40 -13.44 -40.15
CA PHE A 334 3.15 -13.66 -38.73
C PHE A 334 1.68 -13.91 -38.39
N GLU A 335 0.75 -13.65 -39.32
CA GLU A 335 -0.66 -13.93 -39.09
C GLU A 335 -0.96 -15.41 -38.90
N GLY A 336 -1.88 -15.69 -37.99
CA GLY A 336 -2.34 -17.04 -37.73
C GLY A 336 -2.57 -17.34 -36.25
N GLU A 337 -2.61 -18.63 -35.97
CA GLU A 337 -2.96 -19.19 -34.67
C GLU A 337 -1.70 -19.66 -33.93
N TYR A 338 -1.70 -19.43 -32.63
CA TYR A 338 -0.61 -19.83 -31.73
C TYR A 338 -1.23 -20.55 -30.52
N THR A 339 -0.53 -21.54 -29.99
CA THR A 339 -1.03 -22.32 -28.86
C THR A 339 0.06 -22.86 -27.95
N ASP A 340 -0.14 -22.67 -26.65
CA ASP A 340 0.58 -23.34 -25.56
C ASP A 340 -0.16 -24.59 -25.05
N LYS A 341 -1.35 -24.89 -25.59
CA LYS A 341 -2.22 -26.02 -25.21
C LYS A 341 -2.89 -26.66 -26.43
N PRO A 342 -2.15 -27.46 -27.22
CA PRO A 342 -2.75 -28.21 -28.32
C PRO A 342 -3.90 -29.12 -27.83
N PRO A 343 -5.01 -29.26 -28.58
CA PRO A 343 -5.27 -28.71 -29.92
C PRO A 343 -5.94 -27.31 -29.93
N GLU A 344 -6.25 -26.75 -28.76
CA GLU A 344 -6.97 -25.48 -28.63
C GLU A 344 -6.13 -24.32 -29.18
N THR A 345 -6.75 -23.31 -29.76
CA THR A 345 -6.06 -22.08 -30.16
C THR A 345 -6.09 -21.12 -29.01
N THR A 346 -4.96 -20.89 -28.33
CA THR A 346 -4.96 -19.98 -27.17
C THR A 346 -4.72 -18.53 -27.57
N HIS A 347 -4.07 -18.30 -28.72
CA HIS A 347 -3.78 -16.96 -29.22
C HIS A 347 -4.00 -16.85 -30.74
N ARG A 348 -4.38 -15.66 -31.20
CA ARG A 348 -4.45 -15.34 -32.63
C ARG A 348 -3.84 -13.96 -32.90
N PHE A 349 -2.96 -13.91 -33.90
CA PHE A 349 -2.40 -12.66 -34.43
C PHE A 349 -3.07 -12.27 -35.73
N VAL A 350 -3.56 -11.03 -35.82
CA VAL A 350 -4.27 -10.51 -37.00
C VAL A 350 -3.86 -9.06 -37.24
N ARG A 351 -3.70 -8.66 -38.51
CA ARG A 351 -3.58 -7.24 -38.88
C ARG A 351 -4.93 -6.54 -38.93
N ALA A 352 -4.98 -5.30 -38.47
CA ALA A 352 -6.14 -4.43 -38.50
C ALA A 352 -5.71 -3.02 -38.95
N GLY A 353 -5.56 -2.84 -40.27
CA GLY A 353 -5.04 -1.60 -40.85
C GLY A 353 -3.60 -1.34 -40.42
N GLU A 354 -3.37 -0.23 -39.72
CA GLU A 354 -2.08 0.17 -39.15
C GLU A 354 -1.84 -0.40 -37.74
N THR A 355 -2.72 -1.27 -37.25
CA THR A 355 -2.58 -1.87 -35.93
C THR A 355 -2.59 -3.39 -36.01
N PHE A 356 -2.12 -4.02 -34.95
CA PHE A 356 -2.03 -5.48 -34.86
C PHE A 356 -2.78 -5.95 -33.63
N HIS A 357 -3.55 -7.01 -33.78
CA HIS A 357 -4.34 -7.57 -32.69
C HIS A 357 -3.73 -8.89 -32.25
N TRP A 358 -3.52 -9.01 -30.94
CA TRP A 358 -3.13 -10.25 -30.28
C TRP A 358 -4.24 -10.68 -29.32
N ASN A 359 -4.96 -11.74 -29.73
CA ASN A 359 -6.20 -12.15 -29.07
C ASN A 359 -5.96 -13.38 -28.22
N PHE A 360 -6.12 -13.25 -26.92
CA PHE A 360 -6.20 -14.41 -26.03
C PHE A 360 -7.59 -15.04 -26.18
N HIS A 361 -7.70 -16.37 -26.28
CA HIS A 361 -8.98 -17.07 -26.46
C HIS A 361 -10.03 -16.66 -25.40
N ARG A 362 -9.61 -16.21 -24.22
CA ARG A 362 -10.49 -15.81 -23.12
C ARG A 362 -10.86 -14.33 -23.08
N ASP A 363 -10.17 -13.48 -23.85
CA ASP A 363 -10.40 -12.05 -23.84
C ASP A 363 -11.52 -11.70 -24.82
N LYS A 364 -12.53 -10.94 -24.36
CA LYS A 364 -13.63 -10.46 -25.21
C LYS A 364 -13.14 -9.40 -26.20
N ASP A 365 -12.08 -8.69 -25.86
CA ASP A 365 -11.53 -7.57 -26.63
C ASP A 365 -10.09 -7.87 -27.06
N PRO A 366 -9.75 -7.61 -28.34
CA PRO A 366 -8.39 -7.79 -28.85
C PRO A 366 -7.42 -6.80 -28.20
N ARG A 367 -6.21 -7.25 -27.84
CA ARG A 367 -5.16 -6.31 -27.41
C ARG A 367 -4.48 -5.70 -28.63
N VAL A 368 -4.36 -4.37 -28.63
CA VAL A 368 -3.77 -3.60 -29.72
C VAL A 368 -2.25 -3.50 -29.54
N PHE A 369 -1.53 -3.81 -30.61
CA PHE A 369 -0.07 -3.80 -30.70
C PHE A 369 0.39 -2.89 -31.84
N TYR A 370 1.56 -2.31 -31.64
CA TYR A 370 2.27 -1.45 -32.58
C TYR A 370 3.68 -2.00 -32.82
N PRO A 371 4.23 -1.89 -34.04
CA PRO A 371 5.60 -2.26 -34.31
C PRO A 371 6.62 -1.50 -33.47
N ALA A 372 7.61 -2.23 -32.98
CA ALA A 372 8.80 -1.72 -32.29
C ALA A 372 10.10 -2.29 -32.90
N GLY A 373 9.98 -2.94 -34.07
CA GLY A 373 11.05 -3.58 -34.83
C GLY A 373 10.48 -4.66 -35.74
N ASP A 374 11.27 -5.19 -36.67
CA ASP A 374 10.82 -6.08 -37.77
C ASP A 374 10.03 -7.33 -37.32
N ARG A 375 10.28 -7.79 -36.10
CA ARG A 375 9.63 -8.96 -35.50
C ARG A 375 9.10 -8.68 -34.10
N LEU A 376 9.19 -7.44 -33.64
CA LEU A 376 8.89 -7.04 -32.28
C LEU A 376 7.74 -6.06 -32.29
N LEU A 377 6.70 -6.35 -31.54
CA LEU A 377 5.59 -5.43 -31.33
C LEU A 377 5.42 -5.16 -29.84
N VAL A 378 4.92 -3.98 -29.53
CA VAL A 378 4.60 -3.51 -28.18
C VAL A 378 3.14 -3.13 -28.09
N ASN A 379 2.46 -3.48 -26.99
CA ASN A 379 1.06 -3.12 -26.82
C ASN A 379 0.85 -1.60 -26.67
N GLN A 380 -0.41 -1.19 -26.76
CA GLN A 380 -0.83 0.19 -26.63
C GLN A 380 -0.40 0.85 -25.29
N GLU A 381 -0.28 0.08 -24.22
CA GLU A 381 0.16 0.59 -22.92
C GLU A 381 1.69 0.56 -22.74
N GLY A 382 2.42 -0.18 -23.58
CA GLY A 382 3.86 -0.36 -23.42
C GLY A 382 4.27 -1.33 -22.32
N THR A 383 3.34 -2.16 -21.85
CA THR A 383 3.50 -3.11 -20.73
C THR A 383 3.75 -4.54 -21.17
N MET A 384 3.61 -4.82 -22.46
CA MET A 384 3.78 -6.14 -23.07
C MET A 384 4.45 -6.01 -24.44
N THR A 385 5.36 -6.92 -24.75
CA THR A 385 5.87 -7.12 -26.10
C THR A 385 5.59 -8.53 -26.60
N ILE A 386 5.41 -8.68 -27.91
CA ILE A 386 5.46 -9.96 -28.60
C ILE A 386 6.60 -9.93 -29.62
N ARG A 387 7.44 -10.96 -29.61
CA ARG A 387 8.52 -11.16 -30.58
C ARG A 387 8.29 -12.44 -31.37
N PHE A 388 8.16 -12.35 -32.68
CA PHE A 388 8.02 -13.52 -33.53
C PHE A 388 9.34 -14.28 -33.62
N LEU A 389 9.29 -15.58 -33.33
CA LEU A 389 10.38 -16.52 -33.46
C LEU A 389 10.33 -17.11 -34.86
N VAL A 390 11.48 -17.09 -35.54
CA VAL A 390 11.60 -17.54 -36.92
C VAL A 390 12.82 -18.47 -37.00
N ASP A 391 12.66 -19.60 -37.66
CA ASP A 391 13.75 -20.55 -37.89
C ASP A 391 14.70 -20.10 -39.02
N GLU A 392 15.73 -20.89 -39.29
CA GLU A 392 16.74 -20.61 -40.33
C GLU A 392 16.14 -20.53 -41.74
N SER A 393 14.97 -21.15 -41.97
CA SER A 393 14.28 -21.13 -43.26
C SER A 393 13.41 -19.88 -43.45
N GLY A 394 13.31 -19.01 -42.44
CA GLY A 394 12.42 -17.86 -42.47
C GLY A 394 10.98 -18.20 -42.05
N ARG A 395 10.71 -19.42 -41.58
CA ARG A 395 9.37 -19.83 -41.13
C ARG A 395 9.16 -19.43 -39.67
N VAL A 396 8.01 -18.83 -39.38
CA VAL A 396 7.62 -18.47 -38.00
C VAL A 396 7.29 -19.74 -37.22
N THR A 397 7.98 -19.94 -36.09
CA THR A 397 7.84 -21.12 -35.22
C THR A 397 7.05 -20.81 -33.95
N GLY A 398 6.93 -19.54 -33.57
CA GLY A 398 6.14 -19.12 -32.41
C GLY A 398 6.28 -17.65 -32.11
N VAL A 399 5.79 -17.28 -30.93
CA VAL A 399 5.86 -15.93 -30.37
C VAL A 399 6.47 -16.02 -28.98
N GLU A 400 7.43 -15.16 -28.69
CA GLU A 400 7.84 -14.87 -27.33
C GLU A 400 7.09 -13.64 -26.81
N GLU A 401 6.27 -13.86 -25.81
CA GLU A 401 5.59 -12.83 -25.04
C GLU A 401 6.48 -12.41 -23.87
N ARG A 402 6.62 -11.10 -23.66
CA ARG A 402 7.31 -10.56 -22.49
C ARG A 402 6.48 -9.47 -21.83
N TRP A 403 6.52 -9.48 -20.51
CA TRP A 403 6.02 -8.44 -19.60
C TRP A 403 7.09 -8.22 -18.52
N VAL A 404 6.88 -7.22 -17.66
CA VAL A 404 7.66 -7.08 -16.43
C VAL A 404 7.64 -8.41 -15.65
N ARG A 405 8.83 -8.99 -15.44
CA ARG A 405 9.07 -10.25 -14.70
C ARG A 405 8.34 -11.48 -15.21
N ARG A 406 7.85 -11.48 -16.45
CA ARG A 406 7.25 -12.66 -17.09
C ARG A 406 7.72 -12.78 -18.53
N ARG A 407 8.08 -14.01 -18.90
CA ARG A 407 8.43 -14.40 -20.27
C ARG A 407 7.72 -15.71 -20.58
N GLN A 408 7.11 -15.80 -21.75
CA GLN A 408 6.39 -16.99 -22.18
C GLN A 408 6.61 -17.19 -23.67
N THR A 409 6.85 -18.43 -24.07
CA THR A 409 6.91 -18.79 -25.50
C THR A 409 5.63 -19.53 -25.85
N VAL A 410 4.94 -19.04 -26.89
CA VAL A 410 3.73 -19.63 -27.45
C VAL A 410 4.06 -20.16 -28.84
N PRO A 411 4.11 -21.49 -29.04
CA PRO A 411 4.34 -22.09 -30.35
C PRO A 411 3.30 -21.67 -31.40
N ARG A 412 3.72 -21.59 -32.66
CA ARG A 412 2.80 -21.45 -33.80
C ARG A 412 2.02 -22.76 -33.95
N LYS A 413 0.70 -22.67 -34.07
CA LYS A 413 -0.14 -23.84 -34.34
C LYS A 413 0.17 -24.33 -35.75
N SER A 414 0.49 -25.62 -35.84
CA SER A 414 0.88 -26.31 -37.08
C SER A 414 -0.24 -26.38 -38.11
#